data_AF-A0A194AIJ1-F1
#
_entry.id   AF-A0A194AIJ1-F1
#
_cell.length_a   1.000
_cell.length_b   1.000
_cell.length_c   1.000
_cell.angle_alpha   90.00
_cell.angle_beta   90.00
_cell.angle_gamma   90.00
#
_symmetry.space_group_name_H-M   'P 1'
#
loop_
_entity.id
_entity.type
_entity.pdbx_description
1 polymer ?
#
loop_
_entity_poly.entity_id
_entity_poly.type
_entity_poly.pdbx_seq_one_letter_code
_entity_poly.pdbx_strand_id
1 'polypeptide(L)'
;MTKATDLITPMIERALRAGINTKYVLMDSGFGVPSLIAKARKHLDVICMVKRTPKIHYIFEGQELNAIQIYRKIRKRRGKAKVLANAQVQMKDGGTAKLVFVRNRSKKDWLALLCTDKNLPDEEIVRIYGRRWDIEVFFRTAKQHLELEKGCQSSDFDALIAHTSIVMVRYIFLSIENVGQTIQGLRVSYSITSARKLWTAPLIEALGRILGEIVENLHKIKAVPANIRNKILAMIQENMDSFASEKNVYCQ
;
A
#
# COMPACT_ATOMS: atom_id res chain seq x y z
N MET A 1 11.39 -15.63 -17.89
CA MET A 1 10.32 -14.99 -17.08
C MET A 1 10.56 -15.29 -15.62
N THR A 2 10.75 -14.26 -14.79
CA THR A 2 10.84 -14.41 -13.33
C THR A 2 9.44 -14.59 -12.75
N LYS A 3 9.24 -15.55 -11.83
CA LYS A 3 7.92 -15.70 -11.19
C LYS A 3 7.68 -14.51 -10.26
N ALA A 4 6.44 -14.03 -10.20
CA ALA A 4 6.06 -12.90 -9.33
C ALA A 4 6.45 -13.11 -7.85
N THR A 5 6.46 -14.37 -7.39
CA THR A 5 6.87 -14.76 -6.03
C THR A 5 8.36 -14.55 -5.75
N ASP A 6 9.19 -14.56 -6.78
CA ASP A 6 10.64 -14.36 -6.65
C ASP A 6 11.01 -12.88 -6.58
N LEU A 7 10.06 -11.99 -6.87
CA LEU A 7 10.27 -10.54 -6.81
C LEU A 7 10.11 -9.95 -5.41
N ILE A 8 9.58 -10.69 -4.42
CA ILE A 8 9.37 -10.18 -3.06
C ILE A 8 10.66 -9.62 -2.43
N THR A 9 11.74 -10.40 -2.45
CA THR A 9 13.02 -9.99 -1.89
C THR A 9 13.59 -8.75 -2.58
N PRO A 10 13.78 -8.72 -3.91
CA PRO A 10 14.33 -7.53 -4.57
C PRO A 10 13.40 -6.31 -4.48
N MET A 11 12.09 -6.48 -4.34
CA MET A 11 11.16 -5.38 -4.09
C MET A 11 11.35 -4.78 -2.69
N ILE A 12 11.45 -5.62 -1.65
CA ILE A 12 11.68 -5.14 -0.28
C ILE A 12 13.04 -4.45 -0.18
N GLU A 13 14.11 -5.06 -0.72
CA GLU A 13 15.46 -4.47 -0.69
C GLU A 13 15.52 -3.14 -1.46
N ARG A 14 14.80 -3.01 -2.57
CA ARG A 14 14.71 -1.76 -3.31
C ARG A 14 13.98 -0.67 -2.52
N ALA A 15 12.88 -1.02 -1.85
CA ALA A 15 12.15 -0.10 -0.98
C ALA A 15 13.03 0.38 0.19
N LEU A 16 13.74 -0.52 0.84
CA LEU A 16 14.66 -0.18 1.94
C LEU A 16 15.83 0.70 1.45
N ARG A 17 16.43 0.37 0.30
CA ARG A 17 17.48 1.21 -0.32
C ARG A 17 16.99 2.60 -0.72
N ALA A 18 15.71 2.73 -1.08
CA ALA A 18 15.09 4.02 -1.36
C ALA A 18 14.76 4.84 -0.08
N GLY A 19 15.14 4.35 1.11
CA GLY A 19 14.93 5.06 2.38
C GLY A 19 13.55 4.87 3.00
N ILE A 20 12.75 3.91 2.52
CA ILE A 20 11.43 3.62 3.11
C ILE A 20 11.62 2.94 4.46
N ASN A 21 11.47 3.71 5.54
CA ASN A 21 11.53 3.20 6.90
C ASN A 21 10.16 2.66 7.35
N THR A 22 10.01 1.34 7.32
CA THR A 22 8.79 0.64 7.79
C THR A 22 9.17 -0.52 8.69
N LYS A 23 8.25 -0.88 9.60
CA LYS A 23 8.39 -2.03 10.49
C LYS A 23 7.81 -3.31 9.90
N TYR A 24 6.78 -3.19 9.07
CA TYR A 24 5.98 -4.32 8.62
C TYR A 24 5.79 -4.32 7.10
N VAL A 25 5.77 -5.51 6.52
CA VAL A 25 5.29 -5.79 5.16
C VAL A 25 3.90 -6.39 5.25
N LEU A 26 2.94 -5.81 4.54
CA LEU A 26 1.57 -6.32 4.45
C LEU A 26 1.40 -7.15 3.18
N MET A 27 0.84 -8.35 3.32
CA MET A 27 0.61 -9.24 2.19
C MET A 27 -0.83 -9.77 2.18
N ASP A 28 -1.42 -9.84 0.99
CA ASP A 28 -2.73 -10.48 0.82
C ASP A 28 -2.63 -12.01 0.96
N SER A 29 -3.79 -12.66 1.10
CA SER A 29 -3.95 -14.11 1.20
C SER A 29 -3.32 -14.92 0.06
N GLY A 30 -3.17 -14.33 -1.14
CA GLY A 30 -2.45 -14.93 -2.25
C GLY A 30 -0.96 -15.12 -1.98
N PHE A 31 -0.37 -14.27 -1.14
CA PHE A 31 1.06 -14.24 -0.81
C PHE A 31 1.37 -14.81 0.58
N GLY A 32 0.34 -15.11 1.39
CA GLY A 32 0.45 -15.74 2.71
C GLY A 32 0.84 -17.22 2.70
N VAL A 33 1.79 -17.61 1.84
CA VAL A 33 2.37 -18.96 1.78
C VAL A 33 3.66 -19.01 2.61
N PRO A 34 3.96 -20.13 3.31
CA PRO A 34 5.10 -20.20 4.23
C PRO A 34 6.43 -19.83 3.60
N SER A 35 6.70 -20.24 2.35
CA SER A 35 7.94 -19.94 1.65
C SER A 35 8.14 -18.45 1.37
N LEU A 36 7.07 -17.71 1.09
CA LEU A 36 7.16 -16.25 0.87
C LEU A 36 7.30 -15.49 2.18
N ILE A 37 6.57 -15.91 3.21
CA ILE A 37 6.70 -15.36 4.57
C ILE A 37 8.15 -15.54 5.05
N ALA A 38 8.72 -16.73 4.86
CA ALA A 38 10.11 -17.05 5.19
C ALA A 38 11.14 -16.17 4.45
N LYS A 39 10.87 -15.81 3.19
CA LYS A 39 11.74 -14.89 2.44
C LYS A 39 11.61 -13.46 2.95
N ALA A 40 10.40 -12.94 3.13
CA ALA A 40 10.17 -11.56 3.53
C ALA A 40 10.60 -11.27 4.97
N ARG A 41 10.38 -12.22 5.90
CA ARG A 41 10.73 -12.06 7.32
C ARG A 41 12.23 -11.89 7.59
N LYS A 42 13.09 -12.17 6.60
CA LYS A 42 14.54 -11.91 6.69
C LYS A 42 14.86 -10.41 6.65
N HIS A 43 13.94 -9.58 6.15
CA HIS A 43 14.14 -8.16 5.97
C HIS A 43 13.23 -7.32 6.87
N LEU A 44 11.96 -7.71 7.02
CA LEU A 44 10.94 -6.98 7.76
C LEU A 44 9.90 -7.94 8.35
N ASP A 45 9.27 -7.56 9.46
CA ASP A 45 8.17 -8.36 10.00
C ASP A 45 6.98 -8.40 9.03
N VAL A 46 6.33 -9.56 8.93
CA VAL A 46 5.26 -9.80 7.97
C VAL A 46 3.93 -9.87 8.70
N ILE A 47 2.94 -9.15 8.17
CA ILE A 47 1.53 -9.32 8.54
C ILE A 47 0.76 -9.70 7.27
N CYS A 48 0.16 -10.90 7.26
CA CYS A 48 -0.56 -11.38 6.09
C CYS A 48 -1.84 -12.13 6.46
N MET A 49 -2.83 -12.13 5.58
CA MET A 49 -3.92 -13.10 5.69
C MET A 49 -3.42 -14.47 5.23
N VAL A 50 -3.82 -15.53 5.92
CA VAL A 50 -3.51 -16.91 5.52
C VAL A 50 -4.74 -17.61 4.98
N LYS A 51 -4.56 -18.40 3.93
CA LYS A 51 -5.66 -19.16 3.33
C LYS A 51 -6.13 -20.25 4.28
N ARG A 52 -7.45 -20.44 4.36
CA ARG A 52 -8.09 -21.57 5.04
C ARG A 52 -7.98 -22.80 4.15
N THR A 53 -6.82 -23.45 4.20
CA THR A 53 -6.53 -24.64 3.40
C THR A 53 -5.96 -25.76 4.27
N PRO A 54 -6.29 -27.03 3.98
CA PRO A 54 -5.66 -28.16 4.64
C PRO A 54 -4.20 -28.38 4.22
N LYS A 55 -3.70 -27.65 3.20
CA LYS A 55 -2.36 -27.86 2.65
C LYS A 55 -1.25 -27.18 3.44
N ILE A 56 -1.57 -26.07 4.12
CA ILE A 56 -0.59 -25.27 4.86
C ILE A 56 -0.69 -25.64 6.34
N HIS A 57 0.41 -26.14 6.87
CA HIS A 57 0.51 -26.58 8.26
C HIS A 57 1.50 -25.73 9.04
N TYR A 58 1.23 -25.64 10.34
CA TYR A 58 2.03 -24.99 11.35
C TYR A 58 2.24 -25.95 12.51
N ILE A 59 3.35 -25.81 13.23
CA ILE A 59 3.59 -26.56 14.45
C ILE A 59 2.93 -25.80 15.59
N PHE A 60 1.92 -26.41 16.21
CA PHE A 60 1.18 -25.87 17.35
C PHE A 60 1.14 -26.92 18.46
N GLU A 61 1.67 -26.59 19.64
CA GLU A 61 1.78 -27.53 20.78
C GLU A 61 2.47 -28.86 20.38
N GLY A 62 3.53 -28.78 19.57
CA GLY A 62 4.28 -29.96 19.08
C GLY A 62 3.59 -30.75 17.97
N GLN A 63 2.38 -30.37 17.54
CA GLN A 63 1.63 -31.06 16.48
C GLN A 63 1.60 -30.25 15.19
N GLU A 64 1.76 -30.92 14.05
CA GLU A 64 1.61 -30.30 12.73
C GLU A 64 0.11 -30.16 12.39
N LEU A 65 -0.40 -28.93 12.46
CA LEU A 65 -1.82 -28.60 12.30
C LEU A 65 -2.01 -27.44 11.32
N ASN A 66 -3.05 -27.50 10.50
CA ASN A 66 -3.46 -26.35 9.69
C ASN A 66 -4.30 -25.35 10.50
N ALA A 67 -4.48 -24.14 9.96
CA ALA A 67 -5.21 -23.07 10.64
C ALA A 67 -6.65 -23.44 11.02
N ILE A 68 -7.30 -24.35 10.26
CA ILE A 68 -8.67 -24.81 10.54
C ILE A 68 -8.67 -25.71 11.79
N GLN A 69 -7.71 -26.63 11.90
CA GLN A 69 -7.54 -27.52 13.05
C GLN A 69 -7.17 -26.72 14.30
N ILE A 70 -6.22 -25.78 14.19
CA ILE A 70 -5.82 -24.90 15.31
C ILE A 70 -7.04 -24.11 15.79
N TYR A 71 -7.80 -23.49 14.87
CA TYR A 71 -9.01 -22.75 15.22
C TYR A 71 -10.03 -23.63 15.95
N ARG A 72 -10.18 -24.91 15.58
CA ARG A 72 -11.08 -25.84 16.27
C ARG A 72 -10.60 -26.14 17.70
N LYS A 73 -9.29 -26.37 17.89
CA LYS A 73 -8.67 -26.74 19.17
C LYS A 73 -8.70 -25.62 20.21
N ILE A 74 -8.51 -24.37 19.79
CA ILE A 74 -8.42 -23.24 20.73
C ILE A 74 -9.78 -22.73 21.21
N ARG A 75 -9.82 -22.19 22.44
CA ARG A 75 -11.00 -21.53 23.01
C ARG A 75 -11.16 -20.13 22.41
N LYS A 76 -12.38 -19.80 21.97
CA LYS A 76 -12.71 -18.51 21.36
C LYS A 76 -13.33 -17.58 22.40
N ARG A 77 -13.08 -16.27 22.24
CA ARG A 77 -13.78 -15.20 22.96
C ARG A 77 -15.27 -15.26 22.60
N ARG A 78 -16.13 -15.13 23.61
CA ARG A 78 -17.59 -15.18 23.46
C ARG A 78 -18.15 -13.83 22.98
N GLY A 79 -19.41 -13.82 22.56
CA GLY A 79 -20.15 -12.60 22.24
C GLY A 79 -19.75 -11.90 20.94
N LYS A 80 -19.71 -10.57 20.96
CA LYS A 80 -19.49 -9.71 19.78
C LYS A 80 -18.02 -9.39 19.47
N ALA A 81 -17.07 -10.14 20.03
CA ALA A 81 -15.64 -9.89 19.86
C ALA A 81 -15.20 -9.92 18.38
N LYS A 82 -14.38 -8.92 17.98
CA LYS A 82 -13.80 -8.82 16.62
C LYS A 82 -12.65 -9.82 16.45
N VAL A 83 -11.76 -9.89 17.44
CA VAL A 83 -10.74 -10.94 17.56
C VAL A 83 -11.36 -12.11 18.31
N LEU A 84 -11.36 -13.28 17.69
CA LEU A 84 -11.99 -14.49 18.22
C LEU A 84 -11.00 -15.28 19.07
N ALA A 85 -9.76 -15.44 18.61
CA ALA A 85 -8.71 -16.15 19.32
C ALA A 85 -7.35 -15.83 18.70
N ASN A 86 -6.28 -16.19 19.39
CA ASN A 86 -4.93 -16.21 18.83
C ASN A 86 -4.22 -17.52 19.18
N ALA A 87 -3.16 -17.83 18.45
CA ALA A 87 -2.29 -18.96 18.70
C ALA A 87 -0.86 -18.61 18.31
N GLN A 88 0.11 -18.89 19.17
CA GLN A 88 1.52 -18.86 18.78
C GLN A 88 1.86 -20.17 18.08
N VAL A 89 2.49 -20.08 16.92
CA VAL A 89 2.81 -21.23 16.08
C VAL A 89 4.25 -21.13 15.58
N GLN A 90 4.83 -22.28 15.24
CA GLN A 90 6.08 -22.35 14.52
C GLN A 90 5.84 -22.77 13.06
N MET A 91 6.53 -22.11 12.14
CA MET A 91 6.52 -22.40 10.72
C MET A 91 7.55 -23.48 10.40
N LYS A 92 7.42 -24.11 9.22
CA LYS A 92 8.35 -25.19 8.77
C LYS A 92 9.81 -24.75 8.64
N ASP A 93 10.06 -23.46 8.44
CA ASP A 93 11.40 -22.87 8.39
C ASP A 93 12.00 -22.66 9.80
N GLY A 94 11.32 -23.13 10.86
CA GLY A 94 11.70 -22.94 12.25
C GLY A 94 11.28 -21.59 12.83
N GLY A 95 10.81 -20.65 12.01
CA GLY A 95 10.44 -19.32 12.43
C GLY A 95 9.12 -19.29 13.21
N THR A 96 9.04 -18.48 14.26
CA THR A 96 7.80 -18.31 15.03
C THR A 96 6.88 -17.28 14.38
N ALA A 97 5.58 -17.44 14.57
CA ALA A 97 4.55 -16.50 14.17
C ALA A 97 3.34 -16.58 15.11
N LYS A 98 2.49 -15.55 15.07
CA LYS A 98 1.20 -15.50 15.76
C LYS A 98 0.08 -15.57 14.73
N LEU A 99 -0.78 -16.57 14.85
CA LEU A 99 -2.07 -16.61 14.15
C LEU A 99 -3.11 -15.86 14.97
N VAL A 100 -3.80 -14.92 14.35
CA VAL A 100 -4.91 -14.17 14.93
C VAL A 100 -6.17 -14.46 14.13
N PHE A 101 -7.15 -15.06 14.78
CA PHE A 101 -8.43 -15.41 14.18
C PHE A 101 -9.42 -14.29 14.42
N VAL A 102 -9.98 -13.75 13.34
CA VAL A 102 -10.89 -12.61 13.37
C VAL A 102 -12.23 -12.97 12.78
N ARG A 103 -13.28 -12.31 13.28
CA ARG A 103 -14.62 -12.45 12.72
C ARG A 103 -14.66 -11.81 11.34
N ASN A 104 -15.18 -12.54 10.36
CA ASN A 104 -15.45 -11.96 9.06
C ASN A 104 -16.66 -11.01 9.17
N ARG A 105 -16.53 -9.79 8.62
CA ARG A 105 -17.62 -8.81 8.63
C ARG A 105 -18.66 -9.10 7.55
N SER A 106 -18.25 -9.70 6.44
CA SER A 106 -19.09 -9.92 5.26
C SER A 106 -19.84 -11.26 5.29
N LYS A 107 -19.29 -12.27 5.98
CA LYS A 107 -19.87 -13.61 6.07
C LYS A 107 -19.90 -14.07 7.53
N LYS A 108 -20.80 -14.99 7.87
CA LYS A 108 -20.87 -15.62 9.20
C LYS A 108 -19.75 -16.66 9.41
N ASP A 109 -18.50 -16.24 9.19
CA ASP A 109 -17.31 -17.10 9.36
C ASP A 109 -16.12 -16.31 9.95
N TRP A 110 -14.91 -16.87 9.81
CA TRP A 110 -13.68 -16.31 10.36
C TRP A 110 -12.58 -16.23 9.30
N LEU A 111 -11.67 -15.28 9.51
CA LEU A 111 -10.43 -15.10 8.76
C LEU A 111 -9.25 -15.32 9.71
N ALA A 112 -8.10 -15.72 9.17
CA ALA A 112 -6.87 -15.84 9.94
C ALA A 112 -5.82 -14.88 9.39
N LEU A 113 -5.27 -14.07 10.27
CA LEU A 113 -4.10 -13.25 10.03
C LEU A 113 -2.89 -13.94 10.67
N LEU A 114 -1.72 -13.79 10.05
CA LEU A 114 -0.44 -14.22 10.57
C LEU A 114 0.43 -12.99 10.76
N CYS A 115 1.12 -12.91 11.90
CA CYS A 115 2.10 -11.88 12.22
C CYS A 115 3.40 -12.55 12.66
N THR A 116 4.55 -12.16 12.11
CA THR A 116 5.86 -12.70 12.55
C THR A 116 6.34 -12.07 13.85
N ASP A 117 5.91 -10.84 14.16
CA ASP A 117 6.14 -10.19 15.45
C ASP A 117 5.21 -10.78 16.52
N LYS A 118 5.79 -11.53 17.45
CA LYS A 118 5.06 -12.19 18.54
C LYS A 118 4.58 -11.21 19.63
N ASN A 119 5.21 -10.05 19.75
CA ASN A 119 4.94 -9.10 20.82
C ASN A 119 3.81 -8.13 20.45
N LEU A 120 3.50 -8.01 19.15
CA LEU A 120 2.43 -7.14 18.68
C LEU A 120 1.04 -7.60 19.20
N PRO A 121 0.25 -6.71 19.82
CA PRO A 121 -1.10 -7.05 20.30
C PRO A 121 -2.05 -7.46 19.17
N ASP A 122 -2.97 -8.38 19.45
CA ASP A 122 -3.89 -8.93 18.44
C ASP A 122 -4.71 -7.83 17.73
N GLU A 123 -5.20 -6.84 18.48
CA GLU A 123 -6.00 -5.75 17.93
C GLU A 123 -5.18 -4.85 17.01
N GLU A 124 -3.90 -4.68 17.32
CA GLU A 124 -2.97 -3.90 16.53
C GLU A 124 -2.62 -4.59 15.22
N ILE A 125 -2.46 -5.92 15.23
CA ILE A 125 -2.31 -6.74 14.02
C ILE A 125 -3.51 -6.51 13.08
N VAL A 126 -4.73 -6.55 13.63
CA VAL A 126 -5.96 -6.30 12.85
C VAL A 126 -6.01 -4.87 12.31
N ARG A 127 -5.64 -3.88 13.14
CA ARG A 127 -5.62 -2.46 12.77
C ARG A 127 -4.63 -2.20 11.62
N ILE A 128 -3.41 -2.72 11.75
CA ILE A 128 -2.36 -2.55 10.74
C ILE A 128 -2.75 -3.28 9.45
N TYR A 129 -3.22 -4.53 9.53
CA TYR A 129 -3.67 -5.27 8.35
C TYR A 129 -4.86 -4.59 7.64
N GLY A 130 -5.70 -3.86 8.39
CA GLY A 130 -6.79 -3.06 7.83
C GLY A 130 -6.34 -2.04 6.78
N ARG A 131 -5.11 -1.49 6.89
CA ARG A 131 -4.54 -0.54 5.93
C ARG A 131 -4.27 -1.15 4.55
N ARG A 132 -4.23 -2.48 4.43
CA ARG A 132 -4.09 -3.16 3.15
C ARG A 132 -5.21 -2.76 2.17
N TRP A 133 -6.41 -2.42 2.67
CA TRP A 133 -7.52 -1.98 1.82
C TRP A 133 -7.19 -0.71 1.01
N ASP A 134 -6.25 0.12 1.47
CA ASP A 134 -5.85 1.34 0.78
C ASP A 134 -5.34 1.05 -0.64
N ILE A 135 -4.68 -0.10 -0.86
CA ILE A 135 -4.21 -0.48 -2.20
C ILE A 135 -5.38 -0.78 -3.16
N GLU A 136 -6.50 -1.30 -2.65
CA GLU A 136 -7.69 -1.56 -3.45
C GLU A 136 -8.43 -0.26 -3.77
N VAL A 137 -8.43 0.70 -2.84
CA VAL A 137 -8.94 2.05 -3.09
C VAL A 137 -8.07 2.73 -4.15
N PHE A 138 -6.75 2.68 -3.99
CA PHE A 138 -5.80 3.20 -4.98
C PHE A 138 -6.08 2.67 -6.38
N PHE A 139 -6.08 1.35 -6.57
CA PHE A 139 -6.26 0.77 -7.91
C PHE A 139 -7.65 1.06 -8.49
N ARG A 140 -8.69 1.14 -7.65
CA ARG A 140 -10.03 1.54 -8.10
C ARG A 140 -10.03 2.97 -8.63
N THR A 141 -9.49 3.91 -7.86
CA THR A 141 -9.40 5.32 -8.26
C THR A 141 -8.51 5.48 -9.49
N ALA A 142 -7.36 4.82 -9.53
CA ALA A 142 -6.42 4.91 -10.64
C ALA A 142 -7.06 4.45 -11.96
N LYS A 143 -7.81 3.34 -11.94
CA LYS A 143 -8.49 2.82 -13.13
C LYS A 143 -9.70 3.65 -13.55
N GLN A 144 -10.56 4.03 -12.59
CA GLN A 144 -11.84 4.67 -12.89
C GLN A 144 -11.71 6.17 -13.17
N HIS A 145 -10.80 6.85 -12.47
CA HIS A 145 -10.74 8.32 -12.47
C HIS A 145 -9.43 8.88 -13.00
N LEU A 146 -8.35 8.09 -12.99
CA LEU A 146 -7.04 8.53 -13.48
C LEU A 146 -6.62 7.85 -14.77
N GLU A 147 -7.55 7.14 -15.42
CA GLU A 147 -7.37 6.55 -16.74
C GLU A 147 -6.13 5.63 -16.86
N LEU A 148 -5.79 4.92 -15.78
CA LEU A 148 -4.61 4.03 -15.75
C LEU A 148 -4.62 3.03 -16.93
N GLU A 149 -5.78 2.47 -17.28
CA GLU A 149 -5.91 1.46 -18.33
C GLU A 149 -6.27 2.05 -19.71
N LYS A 150 -6.98 3.20 -19.75
CA LYS A 150 -7.57 3.75 -20.98
C LYS A 150 -6.85 4.98 -21.53
N GLY A 151 -6.08 5.68 -20.69
CA GLY A 151 -5.46 6.96 -21.04
C GLY A 151 -4.21 6.85 -21.93
N CYS A 152 -3.61 5.67 -22.04
CA CYS A 152 -2.49 5.43 -22.95
C CYS A 152 -2.65 4.09 -23.66
N GLN A 153 -2.77 4.14 -24.99
CA GLN A 153 -2.84 2.96 -25.87
C GLN A 153 -1.56 2.80 -26.71
N SER A 154 -0.47 3.45 -26.30
CA SER A 154 0.82 3.36 -26.99
C SER A 154 1.38 1.94 -26.87
N SER A 155 2.03 1.47 -27.94
CA SER A 155 2.84 0.25 -27.93
C SER A 155 4.27 0.51 -27.43
N ASP A 156 4.67 1.78 -27.30
CA ASP A 156 5.97 2.17 -26.77
C ASP A 156 6.04 2.00 -25.25
N PHE A 157 7.07 1.29 -24.79
CA PHE A 157 7.24 0.95 -23.38
C PHE A 157 7.56 2.18 -22.53
N ASP A 158 8.34 3.12 -23.06
CA ASP A 158 8.68 4.36 -22.35
C ASP A 158 7.44 5.24 -22.18
N ALA A 159 6.59 5.35 -23.20
CA ALA A 159 5.29 6.02 -23.10
C ALA A 159 4.37 5.37 -22.04
N LEU A 160 4.35 4.03 -21.93
CA LEU A 160 3.58 3.32 -20.90
C LEU A 160 4.10 3.59 -19.48
N ILE A 161 5.43 3.61 -19.30
CA ILE A 161 6.06 3.98 -18.02
C ILE A 161 5.73 5.42 -17.65
N ALA A 162 5.86 6.35 -18.59
CA ALA A 162 5.58 7.77 -18.37
C ALA A 162 4.12 7.98 -17.95
N HIS A 163 3.17 7.40 -18.69
CA HIS A 163 1.73 7.46 -18.35
C HIS A 163 1.47 6.89 -16.95
N THR A 164 1.96 5.69 -16.66
CA THR A 164 1.78 5.05 -15.36
C THR A 164 2.32 5.92 -14.24
N SER A 165 3.51 6.50 -14.42
CA SER A 165 4.15 7.39 -13.43
C SER A 165 3.32 8.65 -13.18
N ILE A 166 2.78 9.27 -14.24
CA ILE A 166 1.89 10.43 -14.13
C ILE A 166 0.63 10.06 -13.34
N VAL A 167 0.03 8.91 -13.59
CA VAL A 167 -1.14 8.43 -12.84
C VAL A 167 -0.82 8.23 -11.35
N MET A 168 0.34 7.66 -11.04
CA MET A 168 0.80 7.50 -9.64
C MET A 168 0.93 8.86 -8.94
N VAL A 169 1.55 9.83 -9.60
CA VAL A 169 1.73 11.19 -9.08
C VAL A 169 0.38 11.91 -8.89
N ARG A 170 -0.54 11.80 -9.86
CA ARG A 170 -1.91 12.34 -9.75
C ARG A 170 -2.64 11.78 -8.55
N TYR A 171 -2.52 10.47 -8.30
CA TYR A 171 -3.12 9.85 -7.12
C TYR A 171 -2.52 10.37 -5.81
N ILE A 172 -1.19 10.56 -5.76
CA ILE A 172 -0.51 11.12 -4.58
C ILE A 172 -1.08 12.51 -4.27
N PHE A 173 -1.24 13.37 -5.28
CA PHE A 173 -1.82 14.70 -5.09
C PHE A 173 -3.25 14.65 -4.56
N LEU A 174 -4.12 13.85 -5.19
CA LEU A 174 -5.50 13.67 -4.71
C LEU A 174 -5.55 13.10 -3.30
N SER A 175 -4.64 12.19 -2.96
CA SER A 175 -4.59 11.58 -1.63
C SER A 175 -4.20 12.60 -0.56
N ILE A 176 -3.31 13.55 -0.88
CA ILE A 176 -2.89 14.64 0.00
C ILE A 176 -4.02 15.67 0.18
N GLU A 177 -4.70 16.06 -0.90
CA GLU A 177 -5.81 17.01 -0.85
C GLU A 177 -7.00 16.48 -0.04
N ASN A 178 -7.31 15.19 -0.18
CA ASN A 178 -8.36 14.52 0.59
C ASN A 178 -8.02 14.32 2.07
N VAL A 179 -6.82 14.70 2.53
CA VAL A 179 -6.46 14.73 3.97
C VAL A 179 -7.13 15.94 4.64
N GLY A 180 -8.45 15.93 4.73
CA GLY A 180 -9.22 16.98 5.39
C GLY A 180 -10.72 16.93 5.11
N GLN A 181 -11.12 16.41 3.95
CA GLN A 181 -12.52 16.34 3.55
C GLN A 181 -13.02 14.90 3.62
N THR A 182 -13.97 14.64 4.52
CA THR A 182 -14.77 13.39 4.45
C THR A 182 -15.80 13.58 3.34
N ILE A 183 -15.39 13.43 2.08
CA ILE A 183 -16.31 13.52 0.96
C ILE A 183 -17.22 12.27 0.99
N GLN A 184 -18.49 12.48 1.31
CA GLN A 184 -19.54 11.46 1.18
C GLN A 184 -19.65 11.06 -0.30
N GLY A 185 -19.19 9.86 -0.64
CA GLY A 185 -19.26 9.30 -1.99
C GLY A 185 -17.93 8.69 -2.44
N LEU A 186 -16.81 9.32 -2.08
CA LEU A 186 -15.47 8.78 -2.26
C LEU A 186 -14.96 8.38 -0.87
N ARG A 187 -15.19 7.13 -0.45
CA ARG A 187 -14.78 6.63 0.87
C ARG A 187 -13.25 6.43 0.92
N VAL A 188 -12.47 7.50 0.73
CA VAL A 188 -11.05 7.62 1.09
C VAL A 188 -10.99 7.85 2.61
N SER A 189 -11.46 6.87 3.36
CA SER A 189 -11.48 6.94 4.82
C SER A 189 -10.71 5.76 5.37
N TYR A 190 -9.80 6.08 6.29
CA TYR A 190 -8.98 5.22 7.14
C TYR A 190 -7.56 4.87 6.68
N SER A 191 -6.66 5.85 6.46
CA SER A 191 -5.29 5.70 7.02
C SER A 191 -4.37 6.94 7.03
N ILE A 192 -4.69 8.09 6.45
CA ILE A 192 -3.70 9.20 6.40
C ILE A 192 -3.60 9.96 7.75
N THR A 193 -4.47 9.67 8.72
CA THR A 193 -4.41 10.29 10.07
C THR A 193 -3.10 10.00 10.81
N SER A 194 -2.37 8.93 10.47
CA SER A 194 -1.06 8.63 11.09
C SER A 194 0.10 9.38 10.44
N ALA A 195 -0.07 9.88 9.21
CA ALA A 195 0.91 10.71 8.51
C ALA A 195 0.75 12.20 8.85
N ARG A 196 -0.29 12.55 9.64
CA ARG A 196 -0.62 13.92 10.05
C ARG A 196 0.50 14.65 10.80
N LYS A 197 1.52 13.94 11.29
CA LYS A 197 2.66 14.54 12.02
C LYS A 197 3.92 14.79 11.18
N LEU A 198 3.99 14.36 9.93
CA LEU A 198 5.22 14.45 9.12
C LEU A 198 5.13 15.43 7.93
N TRP A 199 3.93 15.89 7.56
CA TRP A 199 3.75 16.64 6.32
C TRP A 199 2.65 17.70 6.47
N THR A 200 2.86 18.68 7.34
CA THR A 200 2.03 19.89 7.39
C THR A 200 2.76 21.03 6.70
N ALA A 201 2.74 21.04 5.35
CA ALA A 201 2.92 22.20 4.47
C ALA A 201 2.65 21.99 2.94
N PRO A 202 2.34 20.81 2.33
CA PRO A 202 3.18 20.37 1.22
C PRO A 202 2.54 20.24 -0.17
N LEU A 203 1.25 20.51 -0.41
CA LEU A 203 0.68 20.24 -1.74
C LEU A 203 1.19 21.22 -2.80
N ILE A 204 1.05 22.53 -2.54
CA ILE A 204 1.50 23.59 -3.45
C ILE A 204 3.03 23.60 -3.56
N GLU A 205 3.73 23.35 -2.45
CA GLU A 205 5.19 23.30 -2.45
C GLU A 205 5.73 22.04 -3.17
N ALA A 206 5.10 20.87 -2.99
CA ALA A 206 5.46 19.67 -3.75
C ALA A 206 5.11 19.80 -5.23
N LEU A 207 3.96 20.41 -5.58
CA LEU A 207 3.62 20.76 -6.96
C LEU A 207 4.66 21.69 -7.57
N GLY A 208 5.03 22.77 -6.86
CA GLY A 208 6.06 23.71 -7.30
C GLY A 208 7.42 23.05 -7.50
N ARG A 209 7.82 22.14 -6.59
CA ARG A 209 9.07 21.38 -6.72
C ARG A 209 9.04 20.37 -7.87
N ILE A 210 7.94 19.64 -8.06
CA ILE A 210 7.80 18.67 -9.15
C ILE A 210 7.75 19.40 -10.50
N LEU A 211 6.99 20.50 -10.61
CA LEU A 211 6.96 21.32 -11.81
C LEU A 211 8.32 21.95 -12.09
N GLY A 212 9.02 22.45 -11.06
CA GLY A 212 10.38 22.96 -11.17
C GLY A 212 11.37 21.90 -11.68
N GLU A 213 11.33 20.68 -11.14
CA GLU A 213 12.14 19.56 -11.61
C GLU A 213 11.79 19.13 -13.04
N ILE A 214 10.51 19.13 -13.42
CA ILE A 214 10.09 18.85 -14.80
C ILE A 214 10.65 19.93 -15.74
N VAL A 215 10.56 21.21 -15.37
CA VAL A 215 11.12 22.33 -16.13
C VAL A 215 12.64 22.18 -16.29
N GLU A 216 13.37 21.95 -15.20
CA GLU A 216 14.83 21.77 -15.23
C GLU A 216 15.26 20.57 -16.08
N ASN A 217 14.53 19.46 -15.99
CA ASN A 217 14.86 18.27 -16.76
C ASN A 217 14.45 18.39 -18.23
N LEU A 218 13.39 19.13 -18.56
CA LEU A 218 13.03 19.50 -19.93
C LEU A 218 14.12 20.34 -20.61
N HIS A 219 14.85 21.18 -19.87
CA HIS A 219 16.02 21.90 -20.40
C HIS A 219 17.18 20.97 -20.76
N LYS A 220 17.31 19.82 -20.08
CA LYS A 220 18.40 18.85 -20.28
C LYS A 220 18.11 17.84 -21.41
N ILE A 221 16.85 17.62 -21.76
CA ILE A 221 16.47 16.70 -22.85
C ILE A 221 16.69 17.37 -24.21
N LYS A 222 17.83 17.07 -24.84
CA LYS A 222 18.18 17.55 -26.20
C LYS A 222 17.27 17.01 -27.32
N ALA A 223 16.47 15.98 -27.04
CA ALA A 223 15.61 15.31 -28.00
C ALA A 223 14.27 15.99 -28.24
N VAL A 224 13.87 16.97 -27.40
CA VAL A 224 12.60 17.68 -27.57
C VAL A 224 12.81 18.93 -28.44
N PRO A 225 12.10 19.08 -29.56
CA PRO A 225 12.14 20.27 -30.40
C PRO A 225 11.89 21.56 -29.58
N ALA A 226 12.71 22.59 -29.83
CA ALA A 226 12.72 23.82 -29.02
C ALA A 226 11.36 24.53 -28.96
N ASN A 227 10.56 24.44 -30.04
CA ASN A 227 9.20 24.98 -30.10
C ASN A 227 8.21 24.28 -29.15
N ILE A 228 8.32 22.96 -28.98
CA ILE A 228 7.48 22.17 -28.06
C ILE A 228 7.92 22.45 -26.63
N ARG A 229 9.23 22.45 -26.37
CA ARG A 229 9.79 22.79 -25.06
C ARG A 229 9.32 24.18 -24.60
N ASN A 230 9.43 25.19 -25.46
CA ASN A 230 9.05 26.56 -25.10
C ASN A 230 7.54 26.71 -24.87
N LYS A 231 6.69 25.97 -25.61
CA LYS A 231 5.24 25.95 -25.37
C LYS A 231 4.88 25.30 -24.03
N ILE A 232 5.55 24.20 -23.67
CA ILE A 232 5.35 23.54 -22.38
C ILE A 232 5.76 24.48 -21.24
N LEU A 233 6.90 25.15 -21.36
CA LEU A 233 7.37 26.12 -20.36
C LEU A 233 6.40 27.30 -20.21
N ALA A 234 5.90 27.86 -21.31
CA ALA A 234 4.93 28.94 -21.27
C ALA A 234 3.62 28.52 -20.60
N MET A 235 3.08 27.34 -20.92
CA MET A 235 1.89 26.81 -20.25
C MET A 235 2.10 26.56 -18.76
N ILE A 236 3.27 26.06 -18.36
CA ILE A 236 3.56 25.84 -16.94
C ILE A 236 3.64 27.19 -16.21
N GLN A 237 4.32 28.17 -16.79
CA GLN A 237 4.47 29.51 -16.21
C GLN A 237 3.12 30.22 -16.06
N GLU A 238 2.30 30.24 -17.12
CA GLU A 238 0.97 30.87 -17.13
C GLU A 238 0.03 30.23 -16.10
N ASN A 239 0.07 28.91 -15.96
CA ASN A 239 -0.72 28.23 -14.93
C ASN A 239 -0.18 28.53 -13.52
N MET A 240 1.14 28.57 -13.30
CA MET A 240 1.71 28.93 -12.00
C MET A 240 1.34 30.37 -11.58
N ASP A 241 1.35 31.31 -12.52
CA ASP A 241 1.00 32.71 -12.28
C ASP A 241 -0.50 32.86 -11.99
N SER A 242 -1.36 32.12 -12.71
CA SER A 242 -2.80 32.00 -12.41
C SER A 242 -3.03 31.48 -10.98
N PHE A 243 -2.37 30.38 -10.60
CA PHE A 243 -2.46 29.81 -9.25
C PHE A 243 -1.93 30.75 -8.14
N ALA A 244 -0.90 31.55 -8.41
CA ALA A 244 -0.39 32.53 -7.45
C ALA A 244 -1.37 33.69 -7.22
N SER A 245 -2.16 34.06 -8.24
CA SER A 245 -3.16 35.13 -8.15
C SER A 245 -4.44 34.72 -7.40
N GLU A 246 -4.88 33.46 -7.50
CA GLU A 246 -6.02 32.94 -6.73
C GLU A 246 -5.76 32.89 -5.20
N LYS A 247 -4.49 32.77 -4.78
CA LYS A 247 -4.10 32.79 -3.36
C LYS A 247 -4.48 34.09 -2.64
N ASN A 248 -4.56 35.21 -3.37
CA ASN A 248 -4.94 36.50 -2.80
C ASN A 248 -6.45 36.65 -2.58
N VAL A 249 -7.28 35.74 -3.10
CA VAL A 249 -8.74 35.80 -2.95
C VAL A 249 -9.23 35.03 -1.71
N TYR A 250 -8.49 34.04 -1.24
CA TYR A 250 -8.85 33.21 -0.07
C TYR A 250 -8.16 33.61 1.25
N CYS A 251 -7.40 34.71 1.24
CA CYS A 251 -6.75 35.31 2.43
C CYS A 251 -7.33 36.67 2.82
N GLN A 252 -8.60 36.91 2.47
CA GLN A 252 -9.44 37.94 3.10
C GLN A 252 -10.59 37.29 3.88
#